data_AF-A0A9W7AR95-F1
#
_entry.id   AF-A0A9W7AR95-F1
#
_cell.length_a   1.000
_cell.length_b   1.000
_cell.length_c   1.000
_cell.angle_alpha   90.00
_cell.angle_beta   90.00
_cell.angle_gamma   90.00
#
_symmetry.space_group_name_H-M   'P 1'
#
loop_
_entity.id
_entity.type
_entity.pdbx_description
1 polymer ?
#
loop_
_entity_poly.entity_id
_entity_poly.type
_entity_poly.pdbx_seq_one_letter_code
_entity_poly.pdbx_strand_id
1 'polypeptide(L)'
;MKEACLLWCDPETREYAEAKYGHISEFDTSKVTDMTSLFAGEKQFNENLSKWQTKKVETMERMFDGCSSFQGVGLTNWNTHACKSMSRMFQCCPLFNPNLTLWNVSNVKNMERMFQNASSFNRDLSWDVSKLNNIRSMFKGAVSFDGDISAFDTSSVTNMNAVFENASSFNGGIENWNVKKVKRMYCMFKKATSFNGDISSWDVSKVEDMGRMFWGASAFDRATIKQWNLSGVIFGYNLP
;
A
#
# COMPACT_ATOMS: atom_id res chain seq x y z
N MET A 1 20.11 7.32 -14.90
CA MET A 1 19.01 7.77 -14.00
C MET A 1 19.40 7.61 -12.54
N LYS A 2 19.58 6.38 -12.02
CA LYS A 2 19.88 6.15 -10.59
C LYS A 2 21.06 6.96 -10.06
N GLU A 3 22.19 7.01 -10.77
CA GLU A 3 23.34 7.83 -10.39
C GLU A 3 22.99 9.33 -10.30
N ALA A 4 22.27 9.88 -11.28
CA ALA A 4 21.84 11.28 -11.26
C ALA A 4 20.90 11.59 -10.09
N CYS A 5 20.00 10.67 -9.74
CA CYS A 5 19.13 10.81 -8.55
C CYS A 5 19.94 10.77 -7.25
N LEU A 6 20.90 9.86 -7.12
CA LEU A 6 21.77 9.78 -5.93
C LEU A 6 22.56 11.07 -5.73
N LEU A 7 23.15 11.59 -6.81
CA LEU A 7 23.88 12.86 -6.76
C LEU A 7 22.95 14.05 -6.44
N TRP A 8 21.72 14.03 -6.94
CA TRP A 8 20.74 15.07 -6.61
C TRP A 8 20.37 15.07 -5.12
N CYS A 9 20.16 13.88 -4.56
CA CYS A 9 19.68 13.70 -3.20
C CYS A 9 20.75 14.03 -2.15
N ASP A 10 22.03 13.81 -2.45
CA ASP A 10 23.15 14.15 -1.59
C ASP A 10 23.44 15.67 -1.60
N PRO A 11 23.33 16.37 -0.45
CA PRO A 11 23.63 17.81 -0.35
C PRO A 11 25.04 18.19 -0.83
N GLU A 12 26.03 17.31 -0.68
CA GLU A 12 27.42 17.60 -1.09
C GLU A 12 27.60 17.55 -2.61
N THR A 13 26.72 16.84 -3.33
CA THR A 13 26.84 16.66 -4.79
C THR A 13 25.67 17.26 -5.58
N ARG A 14 24.70 17.90 -4.90
CA ARG A 14 23.52 18.50 -5.53
C ARG A 14 23.87 19.56 -6.58
N GLU A 15 24.77 20.49 -6.27
CA GLU A 15 25.19 21.53 -7.22
C GLU A 15 25.84 20.92 -8.46
N TYR A 16 26.64 19.86 -8.28
CA TYR A 16 27.22 19.11 -9.40
C TYR A 16 26.15 18.40 -10.22
N ALA A 17 25.18 17.76 -9.57
CA ALA A 17 24.07 17.09 -10.22
C ALA A 17 23.24 18.07 -11.05
N GLU A 18 22.94 19.25 -10.50
CA GLU A 18 22.20 20.31 -11.18
C GLU A 18 22.98 20.86 -12.37
N ALA A 19 24.28 21.12 -12.24
CA ALA A 19 25.11 21.59 -13.34
C ALA A 19 25.26 20.56 -14.48
N LYS A 20 25.31 19.27 -14.14
CA LYS A 20 25.53 18.18 -15.12
C LYS A 20 24.26 17.67 -15.78
N TYR A 21 23.18 17.55 -15.02
CA TYR A 21 21.94 16.90 -15.44
C TYR A 21 20.73 17.84 -15.46
N GLY A 22 20.86 19.06 -14.94
CA GLY A 22 19.75 19.99 -14.71
C GLY A 22 18.98 19.68 -13.42
N HIS A 23 17.90 20.42 -13.20
CA HIS A 23 16.99 20.16 -12.09
C HIS A 23 16.32 18.79 -12.25
N ILE A 24 16.14 18.03 -11.16
CA ILE A 24 15.57 16.67 -11.20
C ILE A 24 14.17 16.59 -11.83
N SER A 25 13.41 17.69 -11.77
CA SER A 25 12.10 17.80 -12.43
C SER A 25 12.18 17.65 -13.94
N GLU A 26 13.33 17.92 -14.56
CA GLU A 26 13.52 17.88 -16.02
C GLU A 26 14.21 16.61 -16.53
N PHE A 27 14.53 15.66 -15.64
CA PHE A 27 15.21 14.42 -16.04
C PHE A 27 14.38 13.60 -17.04
N ASP A 28 14.97 13.25 -18.18
CA ASP A 28 14.32 12.38 -19.17
C ASP A 28 14.19 10.95 -18.65
N THR A 29 12.95 10.61 -18.27
CA THR A 29 12.56 9.30 -17.76
C THR A 29 11.85 8.43 -18.80
N SER A 30 11.73 8.89 -20.05
CA SER A 30 10.92 8.25 -21.12
C SER A 30 11.34 6.82 -21.50
N LYS A 31 12.58 6.44 -21.17
CA LYS A 31 13.16 5.11 -21.41
C LYS A 31 13.36 4.29 -20.13
N VAL A 32 13.07 4.84 -18.96
CA VAL A 32 13.27 4.14 -17.68
C VAL A 32 12.21 3.04 -17.53
N THR A 33 12.68 1.81 -17.28
CA THR A 33 11.84 0.66 -16.98
C THR A 33 11.91 0.25 -15.50
N ASP A 34 12.95 0.65 -14.78
CA ASP A 34 13.19 0.28 -13.39
C ASP A 34 13.44 1.54 -12.55
N MET A 35 12.57 1.78 -11.57
CA MET A 35 12.67 2.86 -10.58
C MET A 35 12.88 2.32 -9.15
N THR A 36 13.36 1.09 -9.02
CA THR A 36 13.54 0.40 -7.74
C THR A 36 14.47 1.19 -6.84
N SER A 37 13.95 1.57 -5.66
CA SER A 37 14.69 2.26 -4.59
C SER A 37 15.41 3.55 -5.03
N LEU A 38 14.90 4.29 -6.03
CA LEU A 38 15.56 5.52 -6.49
C LEU A 38 15.76 6.56 -5.40
N PHE A 39 14.82 6.67 -4.45
CA PHE A 39 14.84 7.62 -3.34
C PHE A 39 14.74 6.95 -1.98
N ALA A 40 14.98 5.63 -1.90
CA ALA A 40 14.82 4.90 -0.64
C ALA A 40 15.74 5.46 0.45
N GLY A 41 15.15 5.87 1.58
CA GLY A 41 15.85 6.45 2.72
C GLY A 41 16.12 7.96 2.61
N GLU A 42 15.76 8.60 1.50
CA GLU A 42 15.97 10.02 1.28
C GLU A 42 14.97 10.86 2.08
N LYS A 43 15.28 11.08 3.36
CA LYS A 43 14.36 11.66 4.35
C LYS A 43 13.84 13.03 3.97
N GLN A 44 14.63 13.84 3.27
CA GLN A 44 14.30 15.22 2.88
C GLN A 44 13.73 15.33 1.45
N PHE A 45 13.62 14.23 0.71
CA PHE A 45 13.15 14.27 -0.66
C PHE A 45 11.66 14.64 -0.74
N ASN A 46 11.33 15.72 -1.47
CA ASN A 46 9.94 16.16 -1.72
C ASN A 46 9.79 16.95 -3.02
N GLU A 47 10.51 16.55 -4.06
CA GLU A 47 10.54 17.25 -5.35
C GLU A 47 9.25 17.05 -6.16
N ASN A 48 8.93 18.00 -7.05
CA ASN A 48 7.81 17.88 -7.97
C ASN A 48 8.20 17.02 -9.18
N LEU A 49 7.56 15.85 -9.32
CA LEU A 49 7.86 14.88 -10.37
C LEU A 49 6.80 14.83 -11.50
N SER A 50 6.03 15.90 -11.67
CA SER A 50 4.92 15.95 -12.64
C SER A 50 5.34 15.78 -14.11
N LYS A 51 6.60 16.11 -14.44
CA LYS A 51 7.16 15.97 -15.79
C LYS A 51 7.76 14.59 -16.07
N TRP A 52 7.86 13.73 -15.06
CA TRP A 52 8.42 12.39 -15.24
C TRP A 52 7.49 11.51 -16.08
N GLN A 53 8.07 10.83 -17.06
CA GLN A 53 7.39 9.90 -17.95
C GLN A 53 7.52 8.47 -17.43
N THR A 54 6.41 7.89 -16.99
CA THR A 54 6.40 6.58 -16.31
C THR A 54 5.81 5.44 -17.13
N LYS A 55 5.37 5.71 -18.38
CA LYS A 55 4.65 4.75 -19.25
C LYS A 55 5.38 3.43 -19.53
N LYS A 56 6.72 3.40 -19.39
CA LYS A 56 7.55 2.21 -19.61
C LYS A 56 8.04 1.57 -18.31
N VAL A 57 7.74 2.17 -17.16
CA VAL A 57 8.22 1.69 -15.88
C VAL A 57 7.50 0.39 -15.53
N GLU A 58 8.27 -0.67 -15.33
CA GLU A 58 7.80 -2.00 -14.99
C GLU A 58 7.91 -2.27 -13.48
N THR A 59 8.78 -1.56 -12.76
CA THR A 59 8.91 -1.67 -11.30
C THR A 59 9.18 -0.32 -10.63
N MET A 60 8.47 -0.09 -9.52
CA MET A 60 8.64 1.05 -8.61
C MET A 60 8.86 0.57 -7.17
N GLU A 61 9.39 -0.65 -6.99
CA GLU A 61 9.59 -1.24 -5.67
C GLU A 61 10.47 -0.35 -4.79
N ARG A 62 10.00 -0.09 -3.57
CA ARG A 62 10.69 0.72 -2.55
C ARG A 62 11.11 2.12 -3.03
N MET A 63 10.54 2.63 -4.12
CA MET A 63 11.03 3.86 -4.77
C MET A 63 11.16 5.03 -3.81
N PHE A 64 10.22 5.20 -2.88
CA PHE A 64 10.21 6.24 -1.85
C PHE A 64 10.24 5.67 -0.41
N ASP A 65 10.64 4.41 -0.21
CA ASP A 65 10.63 3.78 1.13
C ASP A 65 11.46 4.60 2.12
N GLY A 66 10.83 5.10 3.18
CA GLY A 66 11.46 5.90 4.22
C GLY A 66 11.66 7.38 3.88
N CYS A 67 11.11 7.89 2.78
CA CYS A 67 11.10 9.32 2.49
C CYS A 67 10.15 10.06 3.45
N SER A 68 10.65 10.49 4.61
CA SER A 68 9.83 11.08 5.68
C SER A 68 9.16 12.41 5.31
N SER A 69 9.78 13.20 4.42
CA SER A 69 9.26 14.50 3.97
C SER A 69 8.41 14.42 2.69
N PHE A 70 8.30 13.24 2.06
CA PHE A 70 7.69 13.10 0.74
C PHE A 70 6.16 13.15 0.81
N GLN A 71 5.58 14.11 0.08
CA GLN A 71 4.13 14.35 0.01
C GLN A 71 3.48 13.81 -1.27
N GLY A 72 4.28 13.34 -2.25
CA GLY A 72 3.77 12.81 -3.51
C GLY A 72 3.42 13.87 -4.56
N VAL A 73 4.09 15.03 -4.54
CA VAL A 73 3.82 16.12 -5.50
C VAL A 73 4.15 15.67 -6.94
N GLY A 74 3.17 15.81 -7.83
CA GLY A 74 3.32 15.51 -9.27
C GLY A 74 3.05 14.06 -9.67
N LEU A 75 2.61 13.19 -8.76
CA LEU A 75 2.34 11.77 -9.08
C LEU A 75 0.99 11.51 -9.77
N THR A 76 0.04 12.44 -9.70
CA THR A 76 -1.36 12.22 -10.12
C THR A 76 -1.49 11.76 -11.57
N ASN A 77 -0.66 12.27 -12.48
CA ASN A 77 -0.75 11.98 -13.92
C ASN A 77 0.23 10.90 -14.40
N TRP A 78 0.87 10.16 -13.48
CA TRP A 78 1.77 9.08 -13.86
C TRP A 78 1.02 7.94 -14.56
N ASN A 79 1.60 7.45 -15.67
CA ASN A 79 1.08 6.28 -16.36
C ASN A 79 1.73 5.03 -15.78
N THR A 80 0.96 4.28 -15.00
CA THR A 80 1.42 3.07 -14.29
C THR A 80 1.04 1.76 -14.97
N HIS A 81 0.47 1.78 -16.19
CA HIS A 81 -0.06 0.60 -16.84
C HIS A 81 0.99 -0.50 -17.10
N ALA A 82 2.26 -0.14 -17.29
CA ALA A 82 3.34 -1.11 -17.50
C ALA A 82 3.80 -1.79 -16.20
N CYS A 83 3.58 -1.16 -15.03
CA CYS A 83 4.09 -1.61 -13.74
C CYS A 83 3.60 -3.03 -13.40
N LYS A 84 4.54 -3.86 -12.94
CA LYS A 84 4.33 -5.22 -12.44
C LYS A 84 4.50 -5.30 -10.93
N SER A 85 5.31 -4.42 -10.34
CA SER A 85 5.41 -4.30 -8.88
C SER A 85 5.57 -2.86 -8.39
N MET A 86 4.91 -2.58 -7.26
CA MET A 86 4.99 -1.36 -6.46
C MET A 86 5.19 -1.71 -4.98
N SER A 87 5.83 -2.85 -4.69
CA SER A 87 5.98 -3.32 -3.31
C SER A 87 6.77 -2.29 -2.49
N ARG A 88 6.25 -1.95 -1.31
CA ARG A 88 6.84 -0.98 -0.37
C ARG A 88 7.11 0.41 -0.97
N MET A 89 6.46 0.80 -2.06
CA MET A 89 6.77 2.04 -2.78
C MET A 89 6.72 3.29 -1.89
N PHE A 90 5.77 3.36 -0.96
CA PHE A 90 5.57 4.47 -0.01
C PHE A 90 5.63 4.00 1.44
N GLN A 91 6.37 2.90 1.69
CA GLN A 91 6.60 2.42 3.05
C GLN A 91 7.28 3.54 3.87
N CYS A 92 6.82 3.78 5.09
CA CYS A 92 7.38 4.78 6.01
C CYS A 92 7.42 6.22 5.42
N CYS A 93 6.44 6.59 4.59
CA CYS A 93 6.21 7.96 4.13
C CYS A 93 5.04 8.63 4.89
N PRO A 94 5.24 9.12 6.13
CA PRO A 94 4.16 9.59 6.99
C PRO A 94 3.35 10.75 6.42
N LEU A 95 3.95 11.60 5.55
CA LEU A 95 3.29 12.76 4.94
C LEU A 95 2.67 12.47 3.56
N PHE A 96 2.77 11.24 3.07
CA PHE A 96 2.29 10.88 1.73
C PHE A 96 0.76 10.83 1.69
N ASN A 97 0.14 11.72 0.90
CA ASN A 97 -1.31 11.72 0.69
C ASN A 97 -1.78 12.31 -0.67
N PRO A 98 -1.09 12.06 -1.80
CA PRO A 98 -1.53 12.56 -3.11
C PRO A 98 -2.76 11.82 -3.63
N ASN A 99 -3.48 12.42 -4.57
CA ASN A 99 -4.54 11.73 -5.32
C ASN A 99 -3.92 10.76 -6.35
N LEU A 100 -4.30 9.48 -6.28
CA LEU A 100 -3.83 8.39 -7.14
C LEU A 100 -4.94 7.73 -7.98
N THR A 101 -6.14 8.33 -8.07
CA THR A 101 -7.29 7.70 -8.75
C THR A 101 -7.07 7.44 -10.24
N LEU A 102 -6.16 8.18 -10.90
CA LEU A 102 -5.84 7.99 -12.32
C LEU A 102 -4.84 6.85 -12.59
N TRP A 103 -4.27 6.24 -11.55
CA TRP A 103 -3.30 5.16 -11.73
C TRP A 103 -3.98 3.90 -12.26
N ASN A 104 -3.42 3.33 -13.33
CA ASN A 104 -3.84 2.04 -13.84
C ASN A 104 -2.95 0.93 -13.29
N VAL A 105 -3.44 0.22 -12.27
CA VAL A 105 -2.71 -0.84 -11.59
C VAL A 105 -3.12 -2.25 -11.99
N SER A 106 -3.98 -2.39 -13.01
CA SER A 106 -4.53 -3.68 -13.49
C SER A 106 -3.46 -4.70 -13.94
N ASN A 107 -2.21 -4.28 -14.11
CA ASN A 107 -1.08 -5.15 -14.48
C ASN A 107 -0.12 -5.45 -13.33
N VAL A 108 -0.30 -4.81 -12.17
CA VAL A 108 0.54 -5.00 -10.99
C VAL A 108 0.20 -6.34 -10.36
N LYS A 109 1.24 -7.09 -9.98
CA LYS A 109 1.13 -8.41 -9.33
C LYS A 109 1.58 -8.38 -7.87
N ASN A 110 2.33 -7.36 -7.46
CA ASN A 110 2.86 -7.24 -6.11
C ASN A 110 2.78 -5.78 -5.60
N MET A 111 1.99 -5.59 -4.54
CA MET A 111 1.82 -4.34 -3.79
C MET A 111 2.00 -4.55 -2.28
N GLU A 112 2.77 -5.57 -1.87
CA GLU A 112 2.98 -5.79 -0.44
C GLU A 112 3.51 -4.53 0.24
N ARG A 113 2.96 -4.17 1.41
CA ARG A 113 3.41 -3.04 2.23
C ARG A 113 3.45 -1.68 1.52
N MET A 114 2.71 -1.48 0.42
CA MET A 114 2.82 -0.27 -0.40
C MET A 114 2.65 1.03 0.39
N PHE A 115 1.72 1.08 1.35
CA PHE A 115 1.45 2.23 2.23
C PHE A 115 1.74 1.92 3.70
N GLN A 116 2.59 0.93 3.99
CA GLN A 116 2.90 0.58 5.37
C GLN A 116 3.53 1.79 6.09
N ASN A 117 2.95 2.22 7.21
CA ASN A 117 3.35 3.39 8.00
C ASN A 117 3.26 4.73 7.23
N ALA A 118 2.49 4.81 6.14
CA ALA A 118 2.12 6.08 5.53
C ALA A 118 0.98 6.71 6.34
N SER A 119 1.30 7.25 7.52
CA SER A 119 0.32 7.57 8.57
C SER A 119 -0.77 8.56 8.15
N SER A 120 -0.47 9.51 7.25
CA SER A 120 -1.44 10.50 6.76
C SER A 120 -2.16 10.07 5.48
N PHE A 121 -1.86 8.90 4.92
CA PHE A 121 -2.50 8.43 3.69
C PHE A 121 -3.98 8.15 3.94
N ASN A 122 -4.86 8.86 3.24
CA ASN A 122 -6.30 8.67 3.31
C ASN A 122 -6.95 9.08 1.98
N ARG A 123 -7.04 8.12 1.05
CA ARG A 123 -7.59 8.32 -0.29
C ARG A 123 -8.41 7.12 -0.73
N ASP A 124 -9.48 7.41 -1.45
CA ASP A 124 -10.25 6.41 -2.18
C ASP A 124 -9.41 5.81 -3.30
N LEU A 125 -9.48 4.50 -3.45
CA LEU A 125 -8.73 3.72 -4.42
C LEU A 125 -9.68 2.82 -5.21
N SER A 126 -10.17 3.31 -6.34
CA SER A 126 -10.98 2.53 -7.29
C SER A 126 -10.10 1.71 -8.24
N TRP A 127 -9.21 0.89 -7.69
CA TRP A 127 -8.21 0.16 -8.45
C TRP A 127 -8.63 -1.28 -8.79
N ASP A 128 -8.29 -1.73 -10.00
CA ASP A 128 -8.34 -3.15 -10.36
C ASP A 128 -7.13 -3.89 -9.78
N VAL A 129 -7.35 -4.59 -8.66
CA VAL A 129 -6.35 -5.41 -7.97
C VAL A 129 -6.52 -6.91 -8.20
N SER A 130 -7.31 -7.31 -9.20
CA SER A 130 -7.69 -8.72 -9.46
C SER A 130 -6.49 -9.67 -9.70
N LYS A 131 -5.34 -9.11 -10.11
CA LYS A 131 -4.07 -9.85 -10.33
C LYS A 131 -3.20 -10.00 -9.08
N LEU A 132 -3.56 -9.38 -7.95
CA LEU A 132 -2.82 -9.54 -6.70
C LEU A 132 -3.20 -10.87 -6.03
N ASN A 133 -2.19 -11.62 -5.60
CA ASN A 133 -2.37 -12.81 -4.75
C ASN A 133 -2.02 -12.55 -3.27
N ASN A 134 -1.40 -11.41 -2.98
CA ASN A 134 -0.87 -11.03 -1.68
C ASN A 134 -0.98 -9.52 -1.48
N ILE A 135 -1.72 -9.09 -0.45
CA ILE A 135 -1.89 -7.68 -0.06
C ILE A 135 -1.34 -7.43 1.35
N ARG A 136 -0.45 -8.31 1.83
CA ARG A 136 0.10 -8.28 3.18
C ARG A 136 0.57 -6.88 3.56
N SER A 137 0.07 -6.41 4.70
CA SER A 137 0.48 -5.17 5.35
C SER A 137 0.35 -3.91 4.47
N MET A 138 -0.50 -3.93 3.44
CA MET A 138 -0.63 -2.82 2.49
C MET A 138 -0.91 -1.47 3.17
N PHE A 139 -1.78 -1.44 4.19
CA PHE A 139 -2.15 -0.25 4.97
C PHE A 139 -1.75 -0.35 6.45
N LYS A 140 -0.82 -1.25 6.79
CA LYS A 140 -0.36 -1.44 8.17
C LYS A 140 0.22 -0.13 8.70
N GLY A 141 -0.33 0.44 9.77
CA GLY A 141 0.11 1.70 10.37
C GLY A 141 -0.23 2.94 9.54
N ALA A 142 -1.08 2.83 8.51
CA ALA A 142 -1.70 3.99 7.86
C ALA A 142 -2.81 4.51 8.78
N VAL A 143 -2.41 5.21 9.83
CA VAL A 143 -3.26 5.62 10.98
C VAL A 143 -4.54 6.31 10.54
N SER A 144 -4.46 7.24 9.59
CA SER A 144 -5.58 8.03 9.08
C SER A 144 -6.40 7.37 7.98
N PHE A 145 -6.02 6.17 7.52
CA PHE A 145 -6.65 5.54 6.35
C PHE A 145 -8.08 5.08 6.66
N ASP A 146 -9.05 5.61 5.91
CA ASP A 146 -10.45 5.19 5.85
C ASP A 146 -11.03 5.42 4.44
N GLY A 147 -10.17 5.39 3.42
CA GLY A 147 -10.55 5.62 2.03
C GLY A 147 -11.31 4.44 1.45
N ASP A 148 -12.20 4.70 0.49
CA ASP A 148 -13.01 3.68 -0.17
C ASP A 148 -12.14 2.72 -1.00
N ILE A 149 -12.21 1.43 -0.66
CA ILE A 149 -11.54 0.30 -1.33
C ILE A 149 -12.53 -0.80 -1.72
N SER A 150 -13.82 -0.46 -1.80
CA SER A 150 -14.90 -1.39 -2.16
C SER A 150 -14.75 -1.98 -3.56
N ALA A 151 -14.03 -1.28 -4.45
CA ALA A 151 -13.74 -1.73 -5.81
C ALA A 151 -12.69 -2.86 -5.90
N PHE A 152 -12.01 -3.21 -4.82
CA PHE A 152 -10.95 -4.20 -4.85
C PHE A 152 -11.50 -5.61 -5.09
N ASP A 153 -11.23 -6.20 -6.27
CA ASP A 153 -11.43 -7.63 -6.50
C ASP A 153 -10.35 -8.45 -5.77
N THR A 154 -10.71 -8.95 -4.59
CA THR A 154 -9.84 -9.78 -3.74
C THR A 154 -9.95 -11.28 -4.02
N SER A 155 -10.68 -11.70 -5.07
CA SER A 155 -10.96 -13.13 -5.34
C SER A 155 -9.75 -14.01 -5.68
N SER A 156 -8.61 -13.39 -5.97
CA SER A 156 -7.31 -14.04 -6.20
C SER A 156 -6.39 -14.03 -4.97
N VAL A 157 -6.72 -13.25 -3.93
CA VAL A 157 -5.87 -13.03 -2.77
C VAL A 157 -5.86 -14.26 -1.86
N THR A 158 -4.66 -14.65 -1.43
CA THR A 158 -4.44 -15.76 -0.50
C THR A 158 -3.82 -15.32 0.83
N ASN A 159 -3.23 -14.11 0.88
CA ASN A 159 -2.56 -13.57 2.06
C ASN A 159 -3.03 -12.13 2.35
N MET A 160 -3.71 -11.98 3.49
CA MET A 160 -4.23 -10.72 4.05
C MET A 160 -3.63 -10.44 5.44
N ASN A 161 -2.42 -10.93 5.71
CA ASN A 161 -1.77 -10.69 6.99
C ASN A 161 -1.57 -9.19 7.23
N ALA A 162 -2.06 -8.73 8.39
CA ALA A 162 -1.84 -7.40 8.94
C ALA A 162 -2.19 -6.24 7.97
N VAL A 163 -3.15 -6.43 7.04
CA VAL A 163 -3.50 -5.40 6.04
C VAL A 163 -3.80 -4.06 6.70
N PHE A 164 -4.57 -4.06 7.80
CA PHE A 164 -5.01 -2.88 8.56
C PHE A 164 -4.45 -2.87 10.00
N GLU A 165 -3.35 -3.59 10.28
CA GLU A 165 -2.75 -3.57 11.62
C GLU A 165 -2.34 -2.12 11.99
N ASN A 166 -2.85 -1.58 13.10
CA ASN A 166 -2.71 -0.19 13.55
C ASN A 166 -3.25 0.89 12.58
N ALA A 167 -4.11 0.54 11.61
CA ALA A 167 -4.87 1.54 10.86
C ALA A 167 -6.06 2.00 11.72
N SER A 168 -5.80 2.89 12.68
CA SER A 168 -6.75 3.19 13.76
C SER A 168 -8.06 3.79 13.30
N SER A 169 -8.05 4.56 12.20
CA SER A 169 -9.25 5.19 11.64
C SER A 169 -10.08 4.29 10.74
N PHE A 170 -9.52 3.18 10.25
CA PHE A 170 -10.16 2.32 9.24
C PHE A 170 -11.45 1.67 9.77
N ASN A 171 -12.55 1.81 9.03
CA ASN A 171 -13.86 1.31 9.48
C ASN A 171 -14.73 0.61 8.42
N GLY A 172 -14.33 0.47 7.15
CA GLY A 172 -15.21 -0.21 6.18
C GLY A 172 -14.70 -0.30 4.75
N GLY A 173 -15.63 -0.49 3.82
CA GLY A 173 -15.34 -0.61 2.38
C GLY A 173 -14.81 -1.99 1.98
N ILE A 174 -15.10 -3.01 2.79
CA ILE A 174 -14.60 -4.39 2.62
C ILE A 174 -15.68 -5.45 2.76
N GLU A 175 -16.94 -5.04 2.90
CA GLU A 175 -18.11 -5.89 3.08
C GLU A 175 -18.26 -6.88 1.91
N ASN A 176 -17.88 -6.42 0.70
CA ASN A 176 -17.97 -7.18 -0.55
C ASN A 176 -16.68 -7.97 -0.90
N TRP A 177 -15.66 -7.95 -0.05
CA TRP A 177 -14.41 -8.65 -0.35
C TRP A 177 -14.59 -10.16 -0.43
N ASN A 178 -14.02 -10.77 -1.46
CA ASN A 178 -14.07 -12.20 -1.68
C ASN A 178 -12.88 -12.91 -0.99
N VAL A 179 -13.11 -13.38 0.23
CA VAL A 179 -12.05 -14.00 1.05
C VAL A 179 -11.97 -15.53 0.95
N LYS A 180 -12.75 -16.17 0.05
CA LYS A 180 -12.86 -17.65 -0.03
C LYS A 180 -11.57 -18.41 -0.32
N LYS A 181 -10.55 -17.73 -0.86
CA LYS A 181 -9.22 -18.31 -1.14
C LYS A 181 -8.16 -17.91 -0.10
N VAL A 182 -8.51 -17.02 0.83
CA VAL A 182 -7.56 -16.50 1.82
C VAL A 182 -7.16 -17.61 2.79
N LYS A 183 -5.85 -17.70 3.01
CA LYS A 183 -5.23 -18.66 3.93
C LYS A 183 -4.73 -18.00 5.21
N ARG A 184 -4.38 -16.71 5.17
CA ARG A 184 -3.75 -16.02 6.29
C ARG A 184 -4.33 -14.63 6.49
N MET A 185 -4.80 -14.36 7.71
CA MET A 185 -5.36 -13.11 8.22
C MET A 185 -4.74 -12.71 9.58
N TYR A 186 -3.52 -13.19 9.87
CA TYR A 186 -2.79 -12.87 11.09
C TYR A 186 -2.70 -11.36 11.29
N CYS A 187 -3.13 -10.88 12.47
CA CYS A 187 -3.18 -9.46 12.85
C CYS A 187 -3.95 -8.53 11.90
N MET A 188 -4.83 -9.02 11.01
CA MET A 188 -5.43 -8.20 9.94
C MET A 188 -6.02 -6.86 10.42
N PHE A 189 -6.73 -6.85 11.55
CA PHE A 189 -7.32 -5.66 12.18
C PHE A 189 -6.74 -5.34 13.56
N LYS A 190 -5.56 -5.89 13.87
CA LYS A 190 -4.94 -5.71 15.18
C LYS A 190 -4.73 -4.22 15.45
N LYS A 191 -5.29 -3.70 16.54
CA LYS A 191 -5.26 -2.26 16.91
C LYS A 191 -5.89 -1.32 15.86
N ALA A 192 -6.75 -1.81 14.97
CA ALA A 192 -7.65 -0.95 14.19
C ALA A 192 -8.81 -0.52 15.11
N THR A 193 -8.58 0.51 15.92
CA THR A 193 -9.44 0.83 17.08
C THR A 193 -10.85 1.25 16.71
N SER A 194 -11.04 1.86 15.53
CA SER A 194 -12.35 2.28 15.02
C SER A 194 -13.07 1.19 14.22
N PHE A 195 -12.41 0.08 13.87
CA PHE A 195 -12.98 -0.92 12.97
C PHE A 195 -14.21 -1.60 13.57
N ASN A 196 -15.35 -1.45 12.90
CA ASN A 196 -16.61 -2.15 13.16
C ASN A 196 -17.39 -2.45 11.86
N GLY A 197 -16.68 -2.61 10.74
CA GLY A 197 -17.29 -2.90 9.44
C GLY A 197 -17.95 -4.29 9.39
N ASP A 198 -19.03 -4.42 8.60
CA ASP A 198 -19.76 -5.67 8.47
C ASP A 198 -18.98 -6.67 7.62
N ILE A 199 -18.47 -7.72 8.27
CA ILE A 199 -17.76 -8.84 7.66
C ILE A 199 -18.49 -10.17 7.92
N SER A 200 -19.77 -10.10 8.29
CA SER A 200 -20.60 -11.25 8.62
C SER A 200 -20.74 -12.25 7.46
N SER A 201 -20.67 -11.77 6.23
CA SER A 201 -20.83 -12.52 4.97
C SER A 201 -19.57 -13.26 4.50
N TRP A 202 -18.43 -13.01 5.13
CA TRP A 202 -17.15 -13.55 4.68
C TRP A 202 -17.07 -15.08 4.83
N ASP A 203 -16.77 -15.78 3.73
CA ASP A 203 -16.43 -17.21 3.76
C ASP A 203 -14.97 -17.40 4.18
N VAL A 204 -14.78 -17.58 5.48
CA VAL A 204 -13.45 -17.79 6.10
C VAL A 204 -13.07 -19.26 6.25
N SER A 205 -13.84 -20.20 5.67
CA SER A 205 -13.66 -21.65 5.88
C SER A 205 -12.28 -22.19 5.48
N LYS A 206 -11.55 -21.46 4.61
CA LYS A 206 -10.19 -21.83 4.17
C LYS A 206 -9.06 -21.12 4.90
N VAL A 207 -9.35 -20.20 5.82
CA VAL A 207 -8.34 -19.43 6.55
C VAL A 207 -7.70 -20.32 7.62
N GLU A 208 -6.38 -20.42 7.57
CA GLU A 208 -5.57 -21.28 8.45
C GLU A 208 -4.98 -20.50 9.63
N ASP A 209 -4.71 -19.21 9.46
CA ASP A 209 -4.11 -18.34 10.49
C ASP A 209 -4.92 -17.06 10.66
N MET A 210 -5.53 -16.90 11.83
CA MET A 210 -6.25 -15.70 12.28
C MET A 210 -5.67 -15.16 13.60
N GLY A 211 -4.42 -15.50 13.90
CA GLY A 211 -3.80 -15.12 15.17
C GLY A 211 -3.87 -13.61 15.40
N ARG A 212 -4.41 -13.19 16.55
CA ARG A 212 -4.51 -11.78 16.97
C ARG A 212 -5.25 -10.87 15.97
N MET A 213 -6.09 -11.43 15.09
CA MET A 213 -6.79 -10.68 14.04
C MET A 213 -7.49 -9.41 14.56
N PHE A 214 -8.18 -9.51 15.71
CA PHE A 214 -8.91 -8.40 16.34
C PHE A 214 -8.29 -7.93 17.67
N TRP A 215 -7.02 -8.26 17.95
CA TRP A 215 -6.42 -7.87 19.22
C TRP A 215 -6.26 -6.34 19.29
N GLY A 216 -6.94 -5.70 20.24
CA GLY A 216 -6.97 -4.23 20.37
C GLY A 216 -7.87 -3.50 19.37
N ALA A 217 -8.69 -4.19 18.57
CA ALA A 217 -9.76 -3.56 17.78
C ALA A 217 -10.96 -3.27 18.72
N SER A 218 -10.90 -2.14 19.42
CA SER A 218 -11.80 -1.83 20.55
C SER A 218 -13.26 -1.61 20.16
N ALA A 219 -13.54 -1.12 18.95
CA ALA A 219 -14.90 -0.88 18.47
C ALA A 219 -15.57 -2.12 17.87
N PHE A 220 -14.82 -3.20 17.58
CA PHE A 220 -15.32 -4.33 16.82
C PHE A 220 -16.31 -5.18 17.65
N ASP A 221 -17.56 -5.23 17.22
CA ASP A 221 -18.56 -6.13 17.79
C ASP A 221 -18.36 -7.56 17.29
N ARG A 222 -17.88 -8.44 18.17
CA ARG A 222 -17.63 -9.85 17.85
C ARG A 222 -18.91 -10.65 17.59
N ALA A 223 -20.09 -10.15 17.96
CA ALA A 223 -21.35 -10.82 17.66
C ALA A 223 -21.61 -10.93 16.16
N THR A 224 -21.03 -10.02 15.35
CA THR A 224 -21.15 -9.97 13.89
C THR A 224 -20.58 -11.19 13.17
N ILE A 225 -19.70 -11.95 13.82
CA ILE A 225 -18.96 -13.07 13.22
C ILE A 225 -19.23 -14.42 13.90
N LYS A 226 -20.29 -14.52 14.73
CA LYS A 226 -20.65 -15.77 15.43
C LYS A 226 -20.98 -16.93 14.50
N GLN A 227 -21.41 -16.63 13.28
CA GLN A 227 -21.79 -17.61 12.26
C GLN A 227 -20.61 -18.08 11.39
N TRP A 228 -19.40 -17.54 11.57
CA TRP A 228 -18.25 -17.92 10.77
C TRP A 228 -17.89 -19.40 10.95
N ASN A 229 -17.61 -20.08 9.83
CA ASN A 229 -17.04 -21.42 9.85
C ASN A 229 -15.53 -21.36 10.10
N LEU A 230 -15.11 -21.69 11.32
CA LEU A 230 -13.70 -21.66 11.75
C LEU A 230 -12.98 -23.01 11.62
N SER A 231 -13.57 -24.01 10.96
CA SER A 231 -12.98 -25.36 10.86
C SER A 231 -11.61 -25.41 10.16
N GLY A 232 -11.28 -24.42 9.33
CA GLY A 232 -9.98 -24.29 8.69
C GLY A 232 -8.88 -23.68 9.58
N VAL A 233 -9.23 -23.07 10.71
CA VAL A 233 -8.28 -22.28 11.52
C VAL A 233 -7.39 -23.20 12.35
N ILE A 234 -6.08 -23.08 12.12
CA ILE A 234 -5.02 -23.79 12.86
C ILE A 234 -4.47 -22.89 13.98
N PHE A 235 -4.32 -21.59 13.69
CA PHE A 235 -3.80 -20.60 14.64
C PHE A 235 -4.83 -19.49 14.86
N GLY A 236 -5.63 -19.59 15.93
CA GLY A 236 -6.64 -18.60 16.31
C GLY A 236 -6.68 -18.40 17.82
N TYR A 237 -6.17 -17.27 18.30
CA TYR A 237 -6.31 -16.89 19.71
C TYR A 237 -7.41 -15.83 19.84
N ASN A 238 -8.39 -16.07 20.73
CA ASN A 238 -9.51 -15.16 20.99
C ASN A 238 -10.43 -14.90 19.79
N LEU A 239 -10.71 -15.92 18.98
CA LEU A 239 -11.84 -15.92 18.04
C LEU A 239 -13.17 -16.12 18.81
N PRO A 240 -14.33 -15.73 18.25
CA PRO A 240 -15.64 -15.88 18.89
C PRO A 240 -15.95 -17.32 19.34
#